data_AF-A0A7T1MN61-F1
#
_entry.id   AF-A0A7T1MN61-F1
#
_cell.length_a   1.000
_cell.length_b   1.000
_cell.length_c   1.000
_cell.angle_alpha   90.00
_cell.angle_beta   90.00
_cell.angle_gamma   90.00
#
_symmetry.space_group_name_H-M   'P 1'
#
loop_
_entity.id
_entity.type
_entity.pdbx_description
1 polymer ?
#
loop_
_entity_poly.entity_id
_entity_poly.type
_entity_poly.pdbx_seq_one_letter_code
_entity_poly.pdbx_strand_id
1 'polypeptide(L)' 'MALLLDVIVDLPEGITVVPVFAADKAEALEAGKELFPGHRVTVVLKEGEPGT' A
#
# COMPACT_ATOMS: atom_id res chain seq x y z
N MET A 1 -4.61 -7.20 15.04
CA MET A 1 -3.19 -6.81 14.90
C MET A 1 -3.09 -6.04 13.60
N ALA A 2 -2.52 -4.84 13.59
CA ALA A 2 -2.36 -4.06 12.35
C ALA A 2 -1.00 -4.38 11.71
N LEU A 3 -0.99 -4.58 10.39
CA LEU A 3 0.18 -4.77 9.56
C LEU A 3 0.56 -3.43 8.90
N LEU A 4 1.86 -3.21 8.73
CA LEU A 4 2.35 -2.14 7.87
C LEU A 4 2.46 -2.68 6.43
N LEU A 5 1.68 -2.09 5.53
CA LEU A 5 1.56 -2.49 4.13
C LEU A 5 1.94 -1.32 3.24
N ASP A 6 2.71 -1.57 2.19
CA ASP A 6 3.02 -0.52 1.21
C ASP A 6 2.00 -0.61 0.06
N VAL A 7 1.30 0.50 -0.16
CA VAL A 7 0.40 0.70 -1.30
C VAL A 7 1.20 1.36 -2.41
N ILE A 8 1.41 0.63 -3.50
CA ILE A 8 2.12 1.07 -4.70
C ILE A 8 1.09 1.54 -5.71
N VAL A 9 1.26 2.76 -6.22
CA VAL A 9 0.31 3.41 -7.13
C VAL A 9 1.03 3.91 -8.37
N ASP A 10 0.42 3.63 -9.52
CA ASP A 10 0.89 4.09 -10.82
C ASP A 10 0.21 5.42 -11.18
N LEU A 11 0.96 6.52 -11.11
CA LEU A 11 0.52 7.87 -11.42
C LEU A 11 1.11 8.32 -12.78
N PRO A 12 0.50 9.31 -13.46
CA PRO A 12 1.03 9.83 -14.72
C PRO A 12 2.46 10.37 -14.63
N GLU A 13 2.85 10.87 -13.45
CA GLU A 13 4.18 11.40 -13.16
C GLU A 13 5.18 10.35 -12.65
N GLY A 14 4.74 9.11 -12.41
CA GLY A 14 5.58 8.00 -11.96
C GLY A 14 4.93 7.09 -10.93
N ILE A 15 5.72 6.19 -10.35
CA ILE A 15 5.27 5.29 -9.29
C ILE A 15 5.42 5.96 -7.93
N THR A 16 4.36 5.93 -7.12
CA THR A 16 4.37 6.37 -5.72
C THR A 16 4.15 5.17 -4.80
N VAL A 17 4.79 5.21 -3.62
CA VAL A 17 4.61 4.21 -2.55
C VAL A 17 4.12 4.90 -1.30
N VAL A 18 2.99 4.45 -0.76
CA VAL A 18 2.38 4.98 0.47
C VAL A 18 2.27 3.89 1.53
N PRO A 19 2.90 4.05 2.70
CA PRO A 19 2.72 3.11 3.80
C PRO A 19 1.34 3.29 4.44
N VAL A 20 0.63 2.18 4.64
CA VAL A 20 -0.71 2.13 5.25
C VAL A 20 -0.72 1.07 6.36
N PHE A 21 -1.28 1.44 7.51
CA PHE A 21 -1.59 0.47 8.57
C PHE A 21 -2.97 -0.12 8.32
N ALA A 22 -3.06 -1.44 8.14
CA ALA A 22 -4.34 -2.13 7.97
C ALA A 22 -4.30 -3.54 8.59
N ALA A 23 -5.45 -4.13 8.88
CA ALA A 23 -5.52 -5.48 9.43
C ALA A 23 -5.05 -6.53 8.42
N ASP A 24 -5.28 -6.30 7.12
CA ASP A 24 -4.88 -7.18 6.03
C ASP A 24 -4.70 -6.44 4.69
N LYS A 25 -4.33 -7.20 3.64
CA LYS A 25 -4.09 -6.67 2.30
C LYS A 25 -5.35 -6.14 1.62
N ALA A 26 -6.53 -6.67 1.94
CA ALA A 26 -7.78 -6.24 1.33
C ALA A 26 -8.18 -4.86 1.86
N GLU A 27 -8.08 -4.64 3.16
CA GLU A 27 -8.31 -3.34 3.77
C GLU A 27 -7.31 -2.27 3.25
N ALA A 28 -6.02 -2.60 3.15
CA ALA A 28 -5.05 -1.67 2.56
C ALA A 28 -5.30 -1.39 1.07
N LEU A 29 -5.87 -2.35 0.33
CA LEU A 29 -6.22 -2.14 -1.07
C LEU A 29 -7.40 -1.17 -1.21
N GLU A 30 -8.43 -1.30 -0.37
CA GLU A 30 -9.54 -0.37 -0.35
C GLU A 30 -9.08 1.04 0.06
N ALA A 31 -8.26 1.16 1.10
CA ALA A 31 -7.65 2.44 1.48
C ALA A 31 -6.84 3.05 0.33
N GLY A 32 -6.07 2.24 -0.40
CA GLY A 32 -5.34 2.69 -1.58
C GLY A 32 -6.24 3.19 -2.71
N LYS A 33 -7.39 2.54 -2.96
CA LYS A 33 -8.37 3.00 -3.95
C LYS A 33 -9.06 4.30 -3.54
N GLU A 34 -9.33 4.49 -2.25
CA GLU A 34 -9.91 5.71 -1.70
C GLU A 34 -8.93 6.89 -1.80
N LEU A 35 -7.65 6.66 -1.51
CA LEU A 35 -6.59 7.66 -1.59
C LEU A 35 -6.24 8.02 -3.05
N PHE A 36 -6.31 7.06 -3.97
CA PHE A 36 -5.93 7.22 -5.37
C PHE A 36 -7.02 6.75 -6.34
N PRO A 37 -8.18 7.44 -6.37
CA PRO A 37 -9.31 7.02 -7.16
C PRO A 37 -9.00 7.04 -8.66
N GLY A 38 -9.33 5.94 -9.35
CA GLY A 38 -9.10 5.81 -10.80
C GLY A 38 -7.67 5.43 -11.19
N HIS A 39 -6.75 5.32 -10.23
CA HIS A 39 -5.39 4.86 -10.49
C HIS A 39 -5.25 3.36 -10.25
N ARG A 40 -4.22 2.77 -10.88
CA ARG A 40 -3.87 1.37 -10.62
C ARG A 40 -3.15 1.29 -9.28
N VAL A 41 -3.68 0.47 -8.39
CA VAL A 41 -3.19 0.26 -7.03
C VAL A 41 -2.73 -1.19 -6.86
N THR A 42 -1.62 -1.41 -6.14
CA THR A 42 -1.14 -2.74 -5.73
C THR A 42 -0.64 -2.67 -4.29
N VAL A 43 -0.86 -3.71 -3.50
CA VAL A 43 -0.47 -3.74 -2.08
C VAL A 43 0.56 -4.84 -1.85
N VAL A 44 1.67 -4.49 -1.20
CA VAL A 44 2.70 -5.44 -0.77
C VAL A 44 2.81 -5.44 0.75
N LEU A 45 3.05 -6.63 1.32
CA LEU A 45 3.36 -6.73 2.73
C LEU A 45 4.79 -6.23 2.94
N LYS A 46 4.97 -5.22 3.78
CA LYS A 46 6.29 -4.82 4.22
C LYS A 46 6.72 -5.83 5.30
N GLU A 47 7.30 -6.94 4.86
CA GLU A 47 8.06 -7.78 5.79
C GLU A 47 9.24 -6.92 6.23
N GLY A 48 9.25 -6.50 7.50
CA GLY A 48 10.39 -5.80 8.05
C GLY A 48 11.63 -6.63 7.77
N GLU A 49 12.65 -6.03 7.16
CA GLU A 49 13.95 -6.67 7.07
C GLU A 49 14.30 -7.18 8.48
N PRO A 50 14.60 -8.48 8.68
CA PRO A 50 15.17 -8.91 9.94
C PRO A 50 16.41 -8.03 10.14
N GLY A 51 16.35 -7.18 11.18
CA GLY A 51 17.36 -6.15 11.42
C GLY A 51 18.76 -6.75 11.35
N THR A 52 19.65 -6.05 10.65
CA THR A 52 21.08 -6.19 10.90
C THR A 52 21.45 -5.52 12.22
#